data_AF-A0A5C7RKW9-F1
#
_entry.id   AF-A0A5C7RKW9-F1
#
_cell.length_a   1.000
_cell.length_b   1.000
_cell.length_c   1.000
_cell.angle_alpha   90.00
_cell.angle_beta   90.00
_cell.angle_gamma   90.00
#
_symmetry.space_group_name_H-M   'P 1'
#
loop_
_entity.id
_entity.type
_entity.pdbx_description
1 polymer ?
#
loop_
_entity_poly.entity_id
_entity_poly.type
_entity_poly.pdbx_seq_one_letter_code
_entity_poly.pdbx_strand_id
1 'polypeptide(L)'
;SSAQALMAQRQIDYTRSNEAEADRLGIRSLARSGYDPLAMASMFARMQAVSRVNQGGERERTPDYLRTHPVTTTRISEAKARAESMAAASPTIRAEPAIGSENPLIPSRLRVDGPTTTYDKTQFGWARERIRVYSANTPESAVREYERERKAGTLNDAQRYGLAIARMRNSEYVIAGRELEPLLAKYPDDAWLVIAKAETEARSGDTAGADKRMETFLQRMPNHRAASLSYARLLGERNDAQAGRRAQAVLRPLLHTAKDDPMFQQAFARASEIAGDPVRAGEAYAEAEYLNGRPERALMQLNRLLKSEQLDYYARARIEARIAAITPTVLELQRQGVRDEDLRRH
;
A
#
# COMPACT_ATOMS: atom_id res chain seq x y z
N SER A 1 35.17 -4.13 33.35
CA SER A 1 34.25 -5.27 33.15
C SER A 1 33.11 -5.38 34.18
N SER A 2 32.55 -4.27 34.65
CA SER A 2 31.30 -4.24 35.46
C SER A 2 30.40 -3.08 35.03
N ALA A 3 30.99 -1.91 34.77
CA ALA A 3 30.31 -0.76 34.18
C ALA A 3 29.72 -1.04 32.78
N GLN A 4 30.48 -1.75 31.91
CA GLN A 4 30.00 -2.18 30.59
C GLN A 4 28.84 -3.20 30.68
N ALA A 5 28.86 -4.10 31.68
CA ALA A 5 27.77 -5.04 31.92
C ALA A 5 26.51 -4.34 32.48
N LEU A 6 26.69 -3.33 33.34
CA LEU A 6 25.58 -2.53 33.86
C LEU A 6 24.92 -1.66 32.78
N MET A 7 25.71 -1.09 31.86
CA MET A 7 25.19 -0.32 30.72
C MET A 7 24.44 -1.21 29.72
N ALA A 8 24.97 -2.41 29.43
CA ALA A 8 24.28 -3.39 28.60
C ALA A 8 22.96 -3.86 29.22
N GLN A 9 22.93 -4.10 30.54
CA GLN A 9 21.71 -4.49 31.25
C GLN A 9 20.64 -3.39 31.21
N ARG A 10 21.01 -2.12 31.45
CA ARG A 10 20.08 -0.97 31.34
C ARG A 10 19.50 -0.81 29.93
N GLN A 11 20.30 -1.07 28.90
CA GLN A 11 19.85 -1.02 27.50
C GLN A 11 18.85 -2.14 27.16
N ILE A 12 19.03 -3.33 27.73
CA ILE A 12 18.10 -4.46 27.60
C ILE A 12 16.78 -4.15 28.33
N ASP A 13 16.85 -3.62 29.55
CA ASP A 13 15.67 -3.30 30.37
C ASP A 13 14.83 -2.18 29.74
N TYR A 14 15.47 -1.14 29.18
CA TYR A 14 14.80 -0.05 28.46
C TYR A 14 14.06 -0.57 27.21
N THR A 15 14.68 -1.49 26.47
CA THR A 15 14.03 -2.10 25.29
C THR A 15 12.79 -2.92 25.70
N ARG A 16 12.87 -3.68 26.80
CA ARG A 16 11.72 -4.45 27.33
C ARG A 16 10.58 -3.56 27.82
N SER A 17 10.88 -2.47 28.52
CA SER A 17 9.84 -1.52 28.97
C SER A 17 9.16 -0.84 27.79
N ASN A 18 9.93 -0.47 26.75
CA ASN A 18 9.39 0.13 25.54
C ASN A 18 8.48 -0.84 24.78
N GLU A 19 8.86 -2.11 24.69
CA GLU A 19 8.00 -3.16 24.09
C GLU A 19 6.71 -3.35 24.87
N ALA A 20 6.77 -3.42 26.21
CA ALA A 20 5.59 -3.58 27.05
C ALA A 20 4.64 -2.38 26.97
N GLU A 21 5.17 -1.16 26.86
CA GLU A 21 4.37 0.05 26.67
C GLU A 21 3.78 0.12 25.27
N ALA A 22 4.56 -0.18 24.24
CA ALA A 22 4.09 -0.27 22.85
C ALA A 22 2.97 -1.31 22.72
N ASP A 23 3.14 -2.48 23.33
CA ASP A 23 2.15 -3.56 23.35
C ASP A 23 0.86 -3.11 24.09
N ARG A 24 1.00 -2.37 25.21
CA ARG A 24 -0.13 -1.80 25.96
C ARG A 24 -0.93 -0.77 25.17
N LEU A 25 -0.24 0.09 24.44
CA LEU A 25 -0.88 1.11 23.61
C LEU A 25 -1.49 0.46 22.37
N GLY A 26 -0.78 -0.47 21.75
CA GLY A 26 -1.22 -1.23 20.58
C GLY A 26 -2.53 -1.96 20.81
N ILE A 27 -2.64 -2.74 21.89
CA ILE A 27 -3.87 -3.51 22.18
C ILE A 27 -5.08 -2.61 22.45
N ARG A 28 -4.86 -1.46 23.11
CA ARG A 28 -5.91 -0.45 23.35
C ARG A 28 -6.36 0.22 22.07
N SER A 29 -5.42 0.54 21.18
CA SER A 29 -5.71 1.10 19.87
C SER A 29 -6.49 0.10 19.02
N LEU A 30 -6.09 -1.18 19.00
CA LEU A 30 -6.82 -2.24 18.29
C LEU A 30 -8.28 -2.31 18.73
N ALA A 31 -8.54 -2.39 20.04
CA ALA A 31 -9.89 -2.45 20.58
C ALA A 31 -10.72 -1.20 20.23
N ARG A 32 -10.14 0.00 20.38
CA ARG A 32 -10.81 1.27 20.05
C ARG A 32 -11.14 1.41 18.58
N SER A 33 -10.33 0.82 17.71
CA SER A 33 -10.55 0.79 16.27
C SER A 33 -11.47 -0.35 15.82
N GLY A 34 -12.05 -1.12 16.75
CA GLY A 34 -12.98 -2.21 16.45
C GLY A 34 -12.32 -3.52 15.99
N TYR A 35 -11.00 -3.66 16.13
CA TYR A 35 -10.28 -4.91 15.89
C TYR A 35 -10.33 -5.82 17.11
N ASP A 36 -10.21 -7.13 16.89
CA ASP A 36 -10.12 -8.14 17.95
C ASP A 36 -8.81 -7.98 18.74
N PRO A 37 -8.85 -7.65 20.05
CA PRO A 37 -7.65 -7.53 20.88
C PRO A 37 -6.85 -8.83 20.99
N LEU A 38 -7.49 -10.00 20.84
CA LEU A 38 -6.82 -11.30 20.84
C LEU A 38 -5.99 -11.54 19.57
N ALA A 39 -6.24 -10.79 18.49
CA ALA A 39 -5.49 -10.91 17.25
C ALA A 39 -4.00 -10.58 17.45
N MET A 40 -3.68 -9.67 18.37
CA MET A 40 -2.29 -9.31 18.71
C MET A 40 -1.54 -10.48 19.35
N ALA A 41 -2.15 -11.16 20.33
CA ALA A 41 -1.55 -12.36 20.94
C ALA A 41 -1.39 -13.48 19.91
N SER A 42 -2.38 -13.67 19.04
CA SER A 42 -2.33 -14.65 17.95
C SER A 42 -1.22 -14.36 16.94
N MET A 43 -0.99 -13.09 16.60
CA MET A 43 0.10 -12.64 15.73
C MET A 43 1.46 -12.95 16.37
N PHE A 44 1.65 -12.61 17.65
CA PHE A 44 2.88 -12.91 18.37
C PHE A 44 3.16 -14.42 18.46
N ALA A 45 2.14 -15.24 18.72
CA ALA A 45 2.28 -16.69 18.72
C ALA A 45 2.74 -17.23 17.35
N ARG A 46 2.19 -16.71 16.24
CA ARG A 46 2.62 -17.06 14.88
C ARG A 46 4.06 -16.63 14.60
N MET A 47 4.44 -15.42 14.98
CA MET A 47 5.82 -14.92 14.82
C MET A 47 6.82 -15.76 15.62
N GLN A 48 6.47 -16.14 16.84
CA GLN A 48 7.31 -17.02 17.66
C GLN A 48 7.43 -18.42 17.04
N ALA A 49 6.35 -18.96 16.48
CA ALA A 49 6.41 -20.24 15.77
C ALA A 49 7.36 -20.18 14.56
N VAL A 50 7.23 -19.14 13.72
CA VAL A 50 8.11 -18.92 12.56
C VAL A 50 9.57 -18.73 13.00
N SER A 51 9.82 -17.92 14.03
CA SER A 51 11.17 -17.70 14.54
C SER A 51 11.83 -18.97 15.08
N ARG A 52 11.05 -19.91 15.65
CA ARG A 52 11.59 -21.22 16.10
C ARG A 52 11.91 -22.16 14.95
N VAL A 53 11.06 -22.21 13.92
CA VAL A 53 11.25 -23.07 12.74
C VAL A 53 12.48 -22.62 11.93
N ASN A 54 12.73 -21.32 11.88
CA ASN A 54 13.76 -20.68 11.08
C ASN A 54 15.18 -20.73 11.71
N GLN A 55 15.35 -21.32 12.90
CA GLN A 55 16.64 -21.36 13.61
C GLN A 55 17.65 -22.40 13.10
N GLY A 56 17.30 -23.20 12.08
CA GLY A 56 18.12 -24.35 11.63
C GLY A 56 18.56 -24.35 10.16
N GLY A 57 18.20 -23.36 9.35
CA GLY A 57 18.55 -23.34 7.93
C GLY A 57 18.94 -21.96 7.42
N GLU A 58 20.01 -21.88 6.63
CA GLU A 58 20.51 -20.62 6.02
C GLU A 58 19.48 -19.89 5.15
N ARG A 59 18.38 -20.56 4.78
CA ARG A 59 17.38 -20.12 3.80
C ARG A 59 16.23 -19.30 4.37
N GLU A 60 16.12 -19.16 5.69
CA GLU A 60 15.00 -18.48 6.34
C GLU A 60 15.50 -17.65 7.53
N ARG A 61 16.03 -16.45 7.25
CA ARG A 61 16.51 -15.54 8.30
C ARG A 61 15.32 -15.06 9.15
N THR A 62 15.47 -15.08 10.48
CA THR A 62 14.59 -14.35 11.40
C THR A 62 14.41 -12.92 10.87
N PRO A 63 13.16 -12.47 10.60
CA PRO A 63 12.91 -11.15 10.04
C PRO A 63 13.61 -10.04 10.83
N ASP A 64 14.12 -9.01 10.15
CA ASP A 64 14.91 -7.96 10.80
C ASP A 64 14.14 -7.23 11.91
N TYR A 65 12.81 -7.10 11.77
CA TYR A 65 11.96 -6.52 12.82
C TYR A 65 11.94 -7.36 14.11
N LEU A 66 12.13 -8.69 14.03
CA LEU A 66 12.26 -9.56 15.22
C LEU A 66 13.65 -9.50 15.85
N ARG A 67 14.63 -8.91 15.16
CA ARG A 67 15.96 -8.65 15.72
C ARG A 67 15.96 -7.42 16.62
N THR A 68 15.19 -6.40 16.26
CA THR A 68 15.03 -5.19 17.07
C THR A 68 13.90 -5.29 18.10
N HIS A 69 12.87 -6.09 17.81
CA HIS A 69 11.72 -6.31 18.71
C HIS A 69 11.42 -7.81 18.88
N PRO A 70 12.18 -8.55 19.69
CA PRO A 70 11.98 -9.98 19.88
C PRO A 70 10.61 -10.31 20.49
N VAL A 71 9.89 -11.25 19.87
CA VAL A 71 8.64 -11.78 20.41
C VAL A 71 8.95 -12.90 21.41
N THR A 72 8.59 -12.69 22.67
CA THR A 72 8.82 -13.64 23.77
C THR A 72 7.52 -14.30 24.24
N THR A 73 7.63 -15.44 24.94
CA THR A 73 6.48 -16.11 25.59
C THR A 73 5.77 -15.19 26.59
N THR A 74 6.54 -14.36 27.30
CA THR A 74 6.02 -13.37 28.25
C THR A 74 5.13 -12.34 27.54
N ARG A 75 5.58 -11.77 26.42
CA ARG A 75 4.78 -10.81 25.64
C ARG A 75 3.48 -11.41 25.10
N ILE A 76 3.51 -12.67 24.66
CA ILE A 76 2.29 -13.40 24.23
C ILE A 76 1.31 -13.54 25.39
N SER A 77 1.81 -13.94 26.56
CA SER A 77 0.98 -14.16 27.76
C SER A 77 0.39 -12.85 28.28
N GLU A 78 1.18 -11.77 28.30
CA GLU A 78 0.72 -10.44 28.67
C GLU A 78 -0.31 -9.87 27.67
N ALA A 79 -0.09 -10.04 26.36
CA ALA A 79 -1.04 -9.60 25.35
C ALA A 79 -2.38 -10.35 25.51
N LYS A 80 -2.35 -11.67 25.78
CA LYS A 80 -3.54 -12.48 26.03
C LYS A 80 -4.28 -12.03 27.29
N ALA A 81 -3.58 -11.88 28.41
CA ALA A 81 -4.19 -11.44 29.68
C ALA A 81 -4.84 -10.05 29.55
N ARG A 82 -4.20 -9.13 28.81
CA ARG A 82 -4.76 -7.80 28.55
C ARG A 82 -5.99 -7.88 27.64
N ALA A 83 -5.95 -8.67 26.57
CA ALA A 83 -7.11 -8.89 25.71
C ALA A 83 -8.31 -9.42 26.49
N GLU A 84 -8.08 -10.42 27.36
CA GLU A 84 -9.09 -11.01 28.23
C GLU A 84 -9.64 -9.99 29.24
N SER A 85 -8.78 -9.16 29.84
CA SER A 85 -9.22 -8.08 30.73
C SER A 85 -10.09 -7.04 30.02
N MET A 86 -9.82 -6.77 28.73
CA MET A 86 -10.60 -5.83 27.92
C MET A 86 -11.93 -6.44 27.47
N ALA A 87 -11.96 -7.74 27.18
CA ALA A 87 -13.19 -8.48 26.91
C ALA A 87 -14.08 -8.58 28.16
N ALA A 88 -13.49 -8.81 29.34
CA ALA A 88 -14.19 -8.83 30.62
C ALA A 88 -14.65 -7.44 31.07
N ALA A 89 -13.89 -6.39 30.73
CA ALA A 89 -14.24 -4.99 30.99
C ALA A 89 -15.14 -4.39 29.91
N SER A 90 -15.53 -5.15 28.88
CA SER A 90 -16.55 -4.70 27.93
C SER A 90 -17.90 -4.83 28.63
N PRO A 91 -18.53 -3.72 29.10
CA PRO A 91 -19.94 -3.80 29.36
C PRO A 91 -20.57 -4.18 28.02
N THR A 92 -21.61 -5.00 28.04
CA THR A 92 -22.55 -5.02 26.92
C THR A 92 -22.98 -3.56 26.77
N ILE A 93 -22.43 -2.83 25.79
CA ILE A 93 -22.98 -1.55 25.42
C ILE A 93 -24.29 -1.91 24.73
N ARG A 94 -25.33 -2.13 25.54
CA ARG A 94 -26.68 -1.77 25.15
C ARG A 94 -26.54 -0.30 24.78
N ALA A 95 -26.73 0.00 23.50
CA ALA A 95 -26.97 1.36 23.07
C ALA A 95 -28.29 1.81 23.71
N GLU A 96 -28.24 2.15 25.00
CA GLU A 96 -29.20 3.08 25.56
C GLU A 96 -28.89 4.45 24.94
N PRO A 97 -29.91 5.22 24.54
CA PRO A 97 -29.70 6.54 23.98
C PRO A 97 -29.22 7.47 25.10
N ALA A 98 -27.92 7.44 25.39
CA ALA A 98 -27.29 8.30 26.37
C ALA A 98 -27.24 9.73 25.81
N ILE A 99 -28.10 10.57 26.37
CA ILE A 99 -28.09 12.02 26.20
C ILE A 99 -26.86 12.55 26.94
N GLY A 100 -25.92 13.15 26.20
CA GLY A 100 -24.83 13.98 26.76
C GLY A 100 -23.49 13.29 26.91
N SER A 101 -22.43 13.90 26.36
CA SER A 101 -21.04 13.42 26.48
C SER A 101 -20.45 13.79 27.85
N GLU A 102 -19.93 12.81 28.60
CA GLU A 102 -19.20 13.01 29.87
C GLU A 102 -17.74 13.53 29.69
N ASN A 103 -17.48 14.39 28.68
CA ASN A 103 -16.16 15.01 28.52
C ASN A 103 -16.28 16.53 28.32
N PRO A 104 -15.90 17.35 29.33
CA PRO A 104 -16.06 18.80 29.31
C PRO A 104 -15.12 19.53 28.33
N LEU A 105 -14.18 18.84 27.67
CA LEU A 105 -13.21 19.44 26.75
C LEU A 105 -13.56 19.26 25.27
N ILE A 106 -14.67 18.61 24.94
CA ILE A 106 -15.09 18.38 23.55
C ILE A 106 -16.38 19.16 23.28
N PRO A 107 -16.38 20.14 22.36
CA PRO A 107 -17.59 20.85 21.98
C PRO A 107 -18.66 19.88 21.49
N SER A 108 -19.90 20.05 21.93
CA SER A 108 -21.08 19.19 21.63
C SER A 108 -21.39 19.01 20.14
N ARG A 109 -20.68 19.75 19.27
CA ARG A 109 -20.83 19.79 17.82
C ARG A 109 -19.72 19.04 17.09
N LEU A 110 -18.64 18.65 17.79
CA LEU A 110 -17.57 17.84 17.24
C LEU A 110 -17.87 16.37 17.51
N ARG A 111 -18.82 15.82 16.74
CA ARG A 111 -18.91 14.37 16.58
C ARG A 111 -17.80 13.96 15.62
N VAL A 112 -16.79 13.26 16.13
CA VAL A 112 -15.97 12.42 15.26
C VAL A 112 -16.83 11.19 14.98
N ASP A 113 -17.76 11.31 14.04
CA ASP A 113 -18.32 10.17 13.33
C ASP A 113 -17.20 9.62 12.43
N GLY A 114 -16.13 9.11 13.05
CA GLY A 114 -15.20 8.26 12.35
C GLY A 114 -15.99 7.04 11.93
N PRO A 115 -15.82 6.52 10.69
CA PRO A 115 -16.44 5.27 10.35
C PRO A 115 -16.02 4.27 11.42
N THR A 116 -16.99 3.74 12.17
CA THR A 116 -16.84 2.40 12.72
C THR A 116 -16.70 1.52 11.49
N THR A 117 -15.48 1.45 10.97
CA THR A 117 -15.15 0.68 9.78
C THR A 117 -15.43 -0.75 10.19
N THR A 118 -16.64 -1.23 9.90
CA THR A 118 -16.93 -2.65 9.88
C THR A 118 -15.89 -3.20 8.92
N TYR A 119 -14.84 -3.78 9.50
CA TYR A 119 -13.73 -4.32 8.76
C TYR A 119 -14.30 -5.27 7.71
N ASP A 120 -14.14 -4.91 6.45
CA ASP A 120 -14.58 -5.77 5.37
C ASP A 120 -13.63 -6.97 5.32
N LYS A 121 -14.03 -8.04 6.01
CA LYS A 121 -13.30 -9.31 6.08
C LYS A 121 -12.94 -9.81 4.69
N THR A 122 -13.73 -9.45 3.68
CA THR A 122 -13.53 -9.78 2.27
C THR A 122 -12.31 -9.05 1.70
N GLN A 123 -12.25 -7.71 1.84
CA GLN A 123 -11.11 -6.91 1.38
C GLN A 123 -9.81 -7.30 2.05
N PHE A 124 -9.84 -7.59 3.35
CA PHE A 124 -8.66 -8.12 4.02
C PHE A 124 -8.23 -9.48 3.46
N GLY A 125 -9.18 -10.37 3.17
CA GLY A 125 -8.90 -11.65 2.53
C GLY A 125 -8.13 -11.46 1.22
N TRP A 126 -8.60 -10.57 0.35
CA TRP A 126 -7.91 -10.23 -0.90
C TRP A 126 -6.49 -9.71 -0.66
N ALA A 127 -6.35 -8.72 0.23
CA ALA A 127 -5.06 -8.12 0.54
C ALA A 127 -4.07 -9.13 1.12
N ARG A 128 -4.51 -9.99 2.06
CA ARG A 128 -3.70 -11.03 2.69
C ARG A 128 -3.15 -12.01 1.66
N GLU A 129 -4.02 -12.55 0.80
CA GLU A 129 -3.58 -13.52 -0.20
C GLU A 129 -2.73 -12.87 -1.30
N ARG A 130 -2.99 -11.60 -1.66
CA ARG A 130 -2.11 -10.85 -2.57
C ARG A 130 -0.72 -10.69 -1.96
N ILE A 131 -0.60 -10.24 -0.71
CA ILE A 131 0.70 -10.13 -0.03
C ILE A 131 1.41 -11.47 0.01
N ARG A 132 0.70 -12.56 0.36
CA ARG A 132 1.25 -13.92 0.35
C ARG A 132 1.87 -14.28 -1.00
N VAL A 133 1.15 -14.01 -2.09
CA VAL A 133 1.64 -14.26 -3.46
C VAL A 133 2.87 -13.42 -3.78
N TYR A 134 2.88 -12.13 -3.42
CA TYR A 134 4.02 -11.25 -3.71
C TYR A 134 5.24 -11.51 -2.81
N SER A 135 5.04 -12.12 -1.64
CA SER A 135 6.12 -12.56 -0.75
C SER A 135 6.74 -13.90 -1.15
N ALA A 136 6.11 -14.65 -2.06
CA ALA A 136 6.65 -15.93 -2.51
C ALA A 136 7.93 -15.75 -3.34
N ASN A 137 8.91 -16.64 -3.11
CA ASN A 137 10.22 -16.60 -3.77
C ASN A 137 10.12 -16.61 -5.30
N THR A 138 9.22 -17.42 -5.85
CA THR A 138 8.92 -17.45 -7.30
C THR A 138 7.41 -17.55 -7.55
N PRO A 139 6.90 -17.00 -8.67
CA PRO A 139 5.49 -17.15 -9.04
C PRO A 139 5.04 -18.61 -9.10
N GLU A 140 5.86 -19.48 -9.70
CA GLU A 140 5.58 -20.91 -9.80
C GLU A 140 5.46 -21.58 -8.42
N SER A 141 6.30 -21.20 -7.45
CA SER A 141 6.22 -21.74 -6.09
C SER A 141 4.90 -21.38 -5.40
N ALA A 142 4.40 -20.16 -5.61
CA ALA A 142 3.10 -19.72 -5.11
C ALA A 142 1.97 -20.54 -5.73
N VAL A 143 1.98 -20.76 -7.04
CA VAL A 143 0.98 -21.60 -7.73
C VAL A 143 1.00 -23.02 -7.14
N ARG A 144 2.18 -23.65 -7.02
CA ARG A 144 2.30 -25.00 -6.43
C ARG A 144 1.76 -25.08 -5.00
N GLU A 145 1.93 -24.04 -4.20
CA GLU A 145 1.41 -24.01 -2.83
C GLU A 145 -0.12 -24.00 -2.79
N TYR A 146 -0.76 -23.11 -3.53
CA TYR A 146 -2.22 -23.08 -3.64
C TYR A 146 -2.79 -24.36 -4.25
N GLU A 147 -2.10 -24.96 -5.22
CA GLU A 147 -2.49 -26.24 -5.81
C GLU A 147 -2.43 -27.39 -4.80
N ARG A 148 -1.47 -27.39 -3.87
CA ARG A 148 -1.43 -28.34 -2.76
C ARG A 148 -2.60 -28.12 -1.80
N GLU A 149 -2.89 -26.87 -1.44
CA GLU A 149 -4.05 -26.54 -0.60
C GLU A 149 -5.38 -26.98 -1.25
N ARG A 150 -5.52 -26.76 -2.56
CA ARG A 150 -6.69 -27.15 -3.34
C ARG A 150 -6.89 -28.66 -3.38
N LYS A 151 -5.81 -29.44 -3.38
CA LYS A 151 -5.87 -30.90 -3.28
C LYS A 151 -6.22 -31.37 -1.87
N ALA A 152 -5.79 -30.64 -0.85
CA ALA A 152 -6.08 -30.96 0.55
C ALA A 152 -7.51 -30.57 0.97
N GLY A 153 -8.13 -29.61 0.29
CA GLY A 153 -9.50 -29.20 0.56
C GLY A 153 -10.01 -28.09 -0.35
N THR A 154 -11.25 -27.66 -0.14
CA THR A 154 -11.85 -26.57 -0.92
C THR A 154 -11.23 -25.22 -0.55
N LEU A 155 -10.67 -24.53 -1.55
CA LEU A 155 -10.21 -23.16 -1.38
C LEU A 155 -11.38 -22.20 -1.14
N ASN A 156 -11.24 -21.35 -0.11
CA ASN A 156 -12.15 -20.23 0.11
C ASN A 156 -11.95 -19.14 -0.96
N ASP A 157 -12.87 -18.17 -1.00
CA ASP A 157 -12.86 -17.12 -2.02
C ASP A 157 -11.51 -16.37 -2.07
N ALA A 158 -10.99 -15.95 -0.91
CA ALA A 158 -9.69 -15.27 -0.82
C ALA A 158 -8.54 -16.11 -1.39
N GLN A 159 -8.48 -17.40 -1.04
CA GLN A 159 -7.46 -18.31 -1.57
C GLN A 159 -7.60 -18.53 -3.07
N ARG A 160 -8.81 -18.57 -3.61
CA ARG A 160 -9.05 -18.64 -5.07
C ARG A 160 -8.53 -17.39 -5.77
N TYR A 161 -8.77 -16.21 -5.18
CA TYR A 161 -8.18 -14.96 -5.65
C TYR A 161 -6.64 -15.01 -5.59
N GLY A 162 -6.07 -15.48 -4.47
CA GLY A 162 -4.63 -15.70 -4.31
C GLY A 162 -4.04 -16.59 -5.41
N LEU A 163 -4.70 -17.72 -5.69
CA LEU A 163 -4.32 -18.61 -6.78
C LEU A 163 -4.38 -17.91 -8.14
N ALA A 164 -5.42 -17.12 -8.42
CA ALA A 164 -5.52 -16.36 -9.65
C ALA A 164 -4.39 -15.33 -9.80
N ILE A 165 -4.04 -14.59 -8.74
CA ILE A 165 -2.89 -13.66 -8.76
C ILE A 165 -1.57 -14.42 -8.94
N ALA A 166 -1.39 -15.58 -8.30
CA ALA A 166 -0.21 -16.42 -8.48
C ALA A 166 -0.05 -16.86 -9.93
N ARG A 167 -1.13 -17.33 -10.56
CA ARG A 167 -1.17 -17.69 -11.99
C ARG A 167 -0.88 -16.51 -12.89
N MET A 168 -1.47 -15.35 -12.60
CA MET A 168 -1.21 -14.12 -13.35
C MET A 168 0.28 -13.72 -13.29
N ARG A 169 0.92 -13.82 -12.12
CA ARG A 169 2.37 -13.59 -11.97
C ARG A 169 3.22 -14.64 -12.68
N ASN A 170 2.69 -15.86 -12.85
CA ASN A 170 3.31 -16.92 -13.62
C ASN A 170 3.02 -16.81 -15.14
N SER A 171 2.48 -15.68 -15.60
CA SER A 171 2.06 -15.42 -16.98
C SER A 171 0.96 -16.36 -17.51
N GLU A 172 0.26 -17.07 -16.64
CA GLU A 172 -0.88 -17.94 -16.97
C GLU A 172 -2.19 -17.13 -17.05
N TYR A 173 -2.21 -16.06 -17.85
CA TYR A 173 -3.28 -15.05 -17.86
C TYR A 173 -4.66 -15.62 -18.17
N VAL A 174 -4.76 -16.53 -19.15
CA VAL A 174 -6.03 -17.18 -19.53
C VAL A 174 -6.60 -18.01 -18.38
N ILE A 175 -5.73 -18.75 -17.66
CA ILE A 175 -6.17 -19.58 -16.54
C ILE A 175 -6.55 -18.70 -15.35
N ALA A 176 -5.73 -17.70 -15.03
CA ALA A 176 -6.04 -16.71 -14.00
C ALA A 176 -7.39 -16.03 -14.25
N GLY A 177 -7.67 -15.64 -15.50
CA GLY A 177 -8.94 -15.03 -15.89
C GLY A 177 -10.14 -15.95 -15.64
N ARG A 178 -10.01 -17.26 -15.88
CA ARG A 178 -11.07 -18.26 -15.59
C ARG A 178 -11.28 -18.45 -14.09
N GLU A 179 -10.23 -18.43 -13.29
CA GLU A 179 -10.33 -18.54 -11.82
C GLU A 179 -11.05 -17.32 -11.20
N LEU A 180 -10.94 -16.14 -11.83
CA LEU A 180 -11.58 -14.90 -11.36
C LEU A 180 -13.06 -14.78 -11.73
N GLU A 181 -13.53 -15.46 -12.77
CA GLU A 181 -14.93 -15.39 -13.23
C GLU A 181 -15.97 -15.74 -12.15
N PRO A 182 -15.89 -16.87 -11.43
CA PRO A 182 -16.86 -17.20 -10.39
C PRO A 182 -16.80 -16.21 -9.21
N LEU A 183 -15.62 -15.64 -8.92
CA LEU A 183 -15.47 -14.63 -7.87
C LEU A 183 -16.13 -13.32 -8.27
N LEU A 184 -15.96 -12.89 -9.53
CA LEU A 184 -16.63 -11.69 -10.04
C LEU A 184 -18.14 -11.85 -10.17
N ALA A 185 -18.64 -13.05 -10.50
CA ALA A 185 -20.08 -13.29 -10.49
C ALA A 185 -20.68 -13.13 -9.08
N LYS A 186 -19.91 -13.49 -8.04
CA LYS A 186 -20.31 -13.36 -6.64
C LYS A 186 -20.12 -11.94 -6.09
N TYR A 187 -19.06 -11.25 -6.51
CA TYR A 187 -18.70 -9.91 -6.05
C TYR A 187 -18.43 -8.98 -7.26
N PRO A 188 -19.48 -8.57 -8.01
CA PRO A 188 -19.34 -7.90 -9.31
C PRO A 188 -18.72 -6.50 -9.24
N ASP A 189 -18.79 -5.84 -8.09
CA ASP A 189 -18.30 -4.48 -7.86
C ASP A 189 -17.06 -4.43 -6.96
N ASP A 190 -16.43 -5.58 -6.65
CA ASP A 190 -15.20 -5.60 -5.86
C ASP A 190 -14.01 -5.15 -6.71
N ALA A 191 -13.39 -4.04 -6.30
CA ALA A 191 -12.30 -3.42 -7.05
C ALA A 191 -11.09 -4.35 -7.24
N TRP A 192 -10.78 -5.21 -6.27
CA TRP A 192 -9.63 -6.13 -6.37
C TRP A 192 -9.82 -7.16 -7.48
N LEU A 193 -11.05 -7.68 -7.58
CA LEU A 193 -11.41 -8.66 -8.60
C LEU A 193 -11.55 -8.02 -9.97
N VAL A 194 -12.19 -6.85 -10.03
CA VAL A 194 -12.42 -6.10 -11.26
C VAL A 194 -11.07 -5.71 -11.90
N ILE A 195 -10.14 -5.16 -11.11
CA ILE A 195 -8.78 -4.82 -11.57
C ILE A 195 -8.03 -6.08 -12.00
N ALA A 196 -8.02 -7.14 -11.18
CA ALA A 196 -7.29 -8.36 -11.52
C ALA A 196 -7.81 -9.00 -12.82
N LYS A 197 -9.13 -9.03 -13.03
CA LYS A 197 -9.70 -9.57 -14.27
C LYS A 197 -9.32 -8.72 -15.47
N ALA A 198 -9.41 -7.39 -15.38
CA ALA A 198 -8.98 -6.51 -16.46
C ALA A 198 -7.49 -6.68 -16.79
N GLU A 199 -6.62 -6.83 -15.80
CA GLU A 199 -5.20 -7.14 -15.99
C GLU A 199 -5.01 -8.46 -16.74
N THR A 200 -5.73 -9.53 -16.34
CA THR A 200 -5.65 -10.83 -17.04
C THR A 200 -6.21 -10.77 -18.46
N GLU A 201 -7.32 -10.07 -18.69
CA GLU A 201 -7.93 -9.87 -20.01
C GLU A 201 -6.93 -9.14 -20.93
N ALA A 202 -6.41 -7.98 -20.51
CA ALA A 202 -5.46 -7.20 -21.28
C ALA A 202 -4.20 -7.99 -21.66
N ARG A 203 -3.62 -8.75 -20.72
CA ARG A 203 -2.39 -9.51 -20.94
C ARG A 203 -2.59 -10.83 -21.66
N SER A 204 -3.82 -11.34 -21.68
CA SER A 204 -4.22 -12.48 -22.52
C SER A 204 -4.57 -12.09 -23.96
N GLY A 205 -4.61 -10.78 -24.27
CA GLY A 205 -4.92 -10.23 -25.58
C GLY A 205 -6.33 -9.64 -25.72
N ASP A 206 -7.22 -9.83 -24.74
CA ASP A 206 -8.55 -9.21 -24.70
C ASP A 206 -8.50 -7.78 -24.14
N THR A 207 -7.86 -6.88 -24.88
CA THR A 207 -7.73 -5.46 -24.49
C THR A 207 -9.07 -4.73 -24.51
N ALA A 208 -9.98 -5.11 -25.41
CA ALA A 208 -11.31 -4.53 -25.53
C ALA A 208 -12.19 -4.91 -24.33
N GLY A 209 -12.15 -6.16 -23.88
CA GLY A 209 -12.82 -6.61 -22.66
C GLY A 209 -12.30 -5.89 -21.42
N ALA A 210 -10.98 -5.77 -21.29
CA ALA A 210 -10.34 -5.04 -20.19
C ALA A 210 -10.76 -3.55 -20.15
N ASP A 211 -10.76 -2.87 -21.30
CA ASP A 211 -11.19 -1.47 -21.42
C ASP A 211 -12.64 -1.31 -20.96
N LYS A 212 -13.55 -2.11 -21.54
CA LYS A 212 -14.96 -2.06 -21.20
C LYS A 212 -15.19 -2.28 -19.71
N ARG A 213 -14.49 -3.23 -19.10
CA ARG A 213 -14.59 -3.54 -17.67
C ARG A 213 -14.13 -2.38 -16.80
N MET A 214 -12.95 -1.82 -17.07
CA MET A 214 -12.41 -0.69 -16.31
C MET A 214 -13.25 0.57 -16.44
N GLU A 215 -13.71 0.87 -17.64
CA GLU A 215 -14.54 2.06 -17.85
C GLU A 215 -15.90 1.93 -17.20
N THR A 216 -16.55 0.78 -17.31
CA THR A 216 -17.83 0.53 -16.63
C THR A 216 -17.68 0.70 -15.12
N PHE A 217 -16.57 0.21 -14.55
CA PHE A 217 -16.27 0.36 -13.14
C PHE A 217 -16.00 1.82 -12.75
N LEU A 218 -15.17 2.52 -13.51
CA LEU A 218 -14.80 3.92 -13.25
C LEU A 218 -15.93 4.91 -13.52
N GLN A 219 -16.90 4.58 -14.38
CA GLN A 219 -18.12 5.38 -14.52
C GLN A 219 -18.93 5.42 -13.22
N ARG A 220 -18.96 4.30 -12.48
CA ARG A 220 -19.62 4.22 -11.17
C ARG A 220 -18.75 4.77 -10.05
N MET A 221 -17.43 4.59 -10.16
CA MET A 221 -16.44 4.90 -9.14
C MET A 221 -15.31 5.80 -9.68
N PRO A 222 -15.59 7.05 -10.11
CA PRO A 222 -14.64 7.88 -10.86
C PRO A 222 -13.38 8.29 -10.08
N ASN A 223 -13.46 8.29 -8.75
CA ASN A 223 -12.34 8.65 -7.87
C ASN A 223 -11.64 7.43 -7.25
N HIS A 224 -11.90 6.22 -7.76
CA HIS A 224 -11.31 5.00 -7.20
C HIS A 224 -9.83 4.85 -7.61
N ARG A 225 -8.94 5.43 -6.78
CA ARG A 225 -7.50 5.56 -7.04
C ARG A 225 -6.83 4.31 -7.62
N ALA A 226 -7.01 3.15 -6.98
CA ALA A 226 -6.36 1.92 -7.41
C ALA A 226 -6.81 1.49 -8.83
N ALA A 227 -8.08 1.70 -9.17
CA ALA A 227 -8.61 1.31 -10.48
C ALA A 227 -8.14 2.28 -11.56
N SER A 228 -8.17 3.59 -11.31
CA SER A 228 -7.67 4.58 -12.28
C SER A 228 -6.18 4.41 -12.54
N LEU A 229 -5.37 4.17 -11.49
CA LEU A 229 -3.92 3.96 -11.64
C LEU A 229 -3.60 2.64 -12.37
N SER A 230 -4.28 1.54 -12.02
CA SER A 230 -4.12 0.27 -12.73
C SER A 230 -4.53 0.39 -14.19
N TYR A 231 -5.66 1.06 -14.47
CA TYR A 231 -6.12 1.21 -15.85
C TYR A 231 -5.21 2.12 -16.67
N ALA A 232 -4.76 3.25 -16.11
CA ALA A 232 -3.79 4.12 -16.76
C ALA A 232 -2.46 3.39 -17.07
N ARG A 233 -2.01 2.49 -16.19
CA ARG A 233 -0.84 1.64 -16.45
C ARG A 233 -1.08 0.68 -17.61
N LEU A 234 -2.23 -0.01 -17.65
CA LEU A 234 -2.58 -0.92 -18.75
C LEU A 234 -2.68 -0.19 -20.10
N LEU A 235 -3.20 1.04 -20.10
CA LEU A 235 -3.21 1.90 -21.29
C LEU A 235 -1.79 2.33 -21.67
N GLY A 236 -0.95 2.65 -20.69
CA GLY A 236 0.45 3.03 -20.89
C GLY A 236 1.34 1.93 -21.48
N GLU A 237 1.00 0.66 -21.26
CA GLU A 237 1.68 -0.50 -21.87
C GLU A 237 1.48 -0.55 -23.40
N ARG A 238 0.43 0.07 -23.94
CA ARG A 238 0.15 0.09 -25.40
C ARG A 238 1.05 1.04 -26.19
N ASN A 239 1.60 2.04 -25.50
CA ASN A 239 2.56 3.00 -26.06
C ASN A 239 2.08 3.73 -27.33
N ASP A 240 0.79 4.04 -27.40
CA ASP A 240 0.18 4.83 -28.48
C ASP A 240 -0.50 6.10 -27.94
N ALA A 241 -0.65 7.10 -28.81
CA ALA A 241 -1.17 8.41 -28.41
C ALA A 241 -2.66 8.41 -28.02
N GLN A 242 -3.45 7.48 -28.56
CA GLN A 242 -4.86 7.37 -28.19
C GLN A 242 -5.00 6.79 -26.78
N ALA A 243 -4.24 5.75 -26.45
CA ALA A 243 -4.17 5.19 -25.11
C ALA A 243 -3.64 6.21 -24.10
N GLY A 244 -2.67 7.04 -24.48
CA GLY A 244 -2.20 8.17 -23.68
C GLY A 244 -3.27 9.15 -23.27
N ARG A 245 -4.00 9.69 -24.26
CA ARG A 245 -5.09 10.62 -24.01
C ARG A 245 -6.18 9.99 -23.16
N ARG A 246 -6.48 8.70 -23.37
CA ARG A 246 -7.44 7.96 -22.54
C ARG A 246 -6.94 7.80 -21.10
N ALA A 247 -5.66 7.50 -20.91
CA ALA A 247 -5.05 7.39 -19.57
C ALA A 247 -5.06 8.74 -18.83
N GLN A 248 -4.77 9.85 -19.51
CA GLN A 248 -4.91 11.20 -18.94
C GLN A 248 -6.36 11.48 -18.50
N ALA A 249 -7.34 11.12 -19.32
CA ALA A 249 -8.76 11.29 -18.98
C ALA A 249 -9.18 10.47 -17.75
N VAL A 250 -8.68 9.24 -17.64
CA VAL A 250 -8.91 8.34 -16.49
C VAL A 250 -8.28 8.88 -15.20
N LEU A 251 -7.12 9.53 -15.29
CA LEU A 251 -6.39 10.07 -14.14
C LEU A 251 -6.87 11.45 -13.71
N ARG A 252 -7.54 12.20 -14.59
CA ARG A 252 -7.98 13.57 -14.36
C ARG A 252 -8.82 13.79 -13.08
N PRO A 253 -9.77 12.91 -12.71
CA PRO A 253 -10.53 13.07 -11.46
C PRO A 253 -9.65 13.06 -10.20
N LEU A 254 -8.49 12.39 -10.25
CA LEU A 254 -7.59 12.25 -9.10
C LEU A 254 -6.62 13.43 -8.93
N LEU A 255 -6.50 14.34 -9.91
CA LEU A 255 -5.52 15.43 -9.90
C LEU A 255 -5.57 16.28 -8.63
N HIS A 256 -6.77 16.50 -8.08
CA HIS A 256 -6.94 17.32 -6.88
C HIS A 256 -6.53 16.63 -5.59
N THR A 257 -6.66 15.30 -5.52
CA THR A 257 -6.44 14.51 -4.30
C THR A 257 -5.10 13.77 -4.28
N ALA A 258 -4.51 13.50 -5.45
CA ALA A 258 -3.33 12.66 -5.61
C ALA A 258 -2.08 13.44 -6.07
N LYS A 259 -2.10 14.78 -5.96
CA LYS A 259 -0.95 15.61 -6.37
C LYS A 259 0.34 15.27 -5.62
N ASP A 260 0.23 14.85 -4.36
CA ASP A 260 1.36 14.52 -3.48
C ASP A 260 1.66 13.00 -3.47
N ASP A 261 1.09 12.25 -4.43
CA ASP A 261 1.31 10.82 -4.58
C ASP A 261 2.34 10.54 -5.71
N PRO A 262 3.53 10.00 -5.39
CA PRO A 262 4.55 9.73 -6.39
C PRO A 262 4.09 8.72 -7.45
N MET A 263 3.26 7.74 -7.07
CA MET A 263 2.75 6.75 -8.03
C MET A 263 1.80 7.39 -9.04
N PHE A 264 0.96 8.31 -8.59
CA PHE A 264 0.08 9.08 -9.45
C PHE A 264 0.88 9.98 -10.39
N GLN A 265 1.86 10.72 -9.87
CA GLN A 265 2.70 11.60 -10.69
C GLN A 265 3.43 10.82 -11.78
N GLN A 266 3.99 9.66 -11.45
CA GLN A 266 4.64 8.79 -12.43
C GLN A 266 3.66 8.27 -13.50
N ALA A 267 2.47 7.83 -13.10
CA ALA A 267 1.45 7.35 -14.05
C ALA A 267 0.94 8.48 -14.96
N PHE A 268 0.72 9.68 -14.41
CA PHE A 268 0.28 10.86 -15.14
C PHE A 268 1.37 11.37 -16.10
N ALA A 269 2.62 11.35 -15.67
CA ALA A 269 3.77 11.68 -16.50
C ALA A 269 3.86 10.74 -17.72
N ARG A 270 3.79 9.42 -17.47
CA ARG A 270 3.81 8.41 -18.53
C ARG A 270 2.62 8.56 -19.48
N ALA A 271 1.42 8.79 -18.96
CA ALA A 271 0.22 9.03 -19.76
C ALA A 271 0.37 10.27 -20.66
N SER A 272 0.97 11.34 -20.13
CA SER A 272 1.20 12.58 -20.88
C SER A 272 2.29 12.43 -21.94
N GLU A 273 3.36 11.70 -21.62
CA GLU A 273 4.44 11.39 -22.55
C GLU A 273 3.92 10.67 -23.79
N ILE A 274 3.20 9.55 -23.59
CA ILE A 274 2.67 8.77 -24.70
C ILE A 274 1.53 9.51 -25.43
N ALA A 275 0.80 10.41 -24.75
CA ALA A 275 -0.23 11.26 -25.38
C ALA A 275 0.35 12.34 -26.31
N GLY A 276 1.67 12.57 -26.26
CA GLY A 276 2.35 13.63 -27.01
C GLY A 276 2.36 14.98 -26.31
N ASP A 277 2.28 15.02 -24.98
CA ASP A 277 2.37 16.23 -24.16
C ASP A 277 3.66 16.20 -23.30
N PRO A 278 4.82 16.52 -23.89
CA PRO A 278 6.11 16.43 -23.22
C PRO A 278 6.27 17.46 -22.10
N VAL A 279 5.55 18.58 -22.16
CA VAL A 279 5.59 19.61 -21.11
C VAL A 279 4.92 19.10 -19.85
N ARG A 280 3.69 18.56 -19.95
CA ARG A 280 3.03 17.94 -18.80
C ARG A 280 3.75 16.70 -18.30
N ALA A 281 4.32 15.90 -19.21
CA ALA A 281 5.13 14.75 -18.83
C ALA A 281 6.34 15.16 -17.99
N GLY A 282 7.09 16.18 -18.43
CA GLY A 282 8.25 16.70 -17.72
C GLY A 282 7.90 17.29 -16.35
N GLU A 283 6.82 18.08 -16.26
CA GLU A 283 6.33 18.62 -14.98
C GLU A 283 6.05 17.47 -13.98
N ALA A 284 5.31 16.44 -14.42
CA ALA A 284 4.91 15.34 -13.55
C ALA A 284 6.05 14.36 -13.20
N TYR A 285 7.00 14.11 -14.12
CA TYR A 285 8.19 13.33 -13.81
C TYR A 285 9.07 14.03 -12.77
N ALA A 286 9.24 15.35 -12.88
CA ALA A 286 9.98 16.11 -11.88
C ALA A 286 9.29 16.09 -10.51
N GLU A 287 7.96 16.18 -10.49
CA GLU A 287 7.20 16.06 -9.24
C GLU A 287 7.35 14.67 -8.61
N ALA A 288 7.30 13.60 -9.41
CA ALA A 288 7.55 12.25 -8.94
C ALA A 288 8.95 12.09 -8.33
N GLU A 289 9.99 12.67 -8.95
CA GLU A 289 11.37 12.66 -8.39
C GLU A 289 11.43 13.40 -7.05
N TYR A 290 10.80 14.58 -6.94
CA TYR A 290 10.74 15.34 -5.70
C TYR A 290 10.08 14.54 -4.57
N LEU A 291 8.90 13.95 -4.84
CA LEU A 291 8.16 13.14 -3.87
C LEU A 291 8.88 11.85 -3.46
N ASN A 292 9.77 11.33 -4.31
CA ASN A 292 10.64 10.19 -3.99
C ASN A 292 11.94 10.60 -3.28
N GLY A 293 12.04 11.85 -2.81
CA GLY A 293 13.21 12.33 -2.06
C GLY A 293 14.41 12.67 -2.93
N ARG A 294 14.22 12.93 -4.22
CA ARG A 294 15.27 13.29 -5.19
C ARG A 294 15.10 14.72 -5.70
N PRO A 295 15.13 15.74 -4.82
CA PRO A 295 14.82 17.13 -5.20
C PRO A 295 15.86 17.75 -6.16
N GLU A 296 17.12 17.30 -6.11
CA GLU A 296 18.16 17.74 -7.07
C GLU A 296 17.83 17.30 -8.50
N ARG A 297 17.41 16.05 -8.68
CA ARG A 297 16.96 15.51 -9.98
C ARG A 297 15.71 16.22 -10.47
N ALA A 298 14.73 16.45 -9.59
CA ALA A 298 13.53 17.22 -9.91
C ALA A 298 13.89 18.64 -10.41
N LEU A 299 14.75 19.34 -9.68
CA LEU A 299 15.21 20.68 -10.04
C LEU A 299 15.93 20.70 -11.39
N MET A 300 16.77 19.70 -11.66
CA MET A 300 17.46 19.57 -12.95
C MET A 300 16.48 19.32 -14.10
N GLN A 301 15.49 18.45 -13.92
CA GLN A 301 14.46 18.18 -14.92
C GLN A 301 13.63 19.43 -15.23
N LEU A 302 13.19 20.17 -14.22
CA LEU A 302 12.44 21.42 -14.41
C LEU A 302 13.28 22.49 -15.13
N ASN A 303 14.56 22.63 -14.78
CA ASN A 303 15.46 23.56 -15.46
C ASN A 303 15.73 23.18 -16.93
N ARG A 304 15.81 21.88 -17.24
CA ARG A 304 15.86 21.41 -18.63
C ARG A 304 14.56 21.72 -19.37
N LEU A 305 13.43 21.49 -18.71
CA LEU A 305 12.12 21.76 -19.28
C LEU A 305 11.93 23.24 -19.61
N LEU A 306 12.42 24.15 -18.77
CA LEU A 306 12.34 25.61 -18.97
C LEU A 306 13.01 26.09 -20.28
N LYS A 307 13.94 25.29 -20.82
CA LYS A 307 14.66 25.56 -22.08
C LYS A 307 13.92 25.05 -23.33
N SER A 308 12.82 24.32 -23.18
CA SER A 308 12.07 23.79 -24.32
C SER A 308 11.30 24.91 -25.04
N GLU A 309 11.31 24.86 -26.38
CA GLU A 309 10.58 25.80 -27.25
C GLU A 309 9.06 25.56 -27.23
N GLN A 310 8.61 24.41 -26.72
CA GLN A 310 7.18 24.04 -26.67
C GLN A 310 6.44 24.62 -25.45
N LEU A 311 7.11 25.43 -24.60
CA LEU A 311 6.49 26.00 -23.41
C LEU A 311 5.61 27.20 -23.74
N ASP A 312 4.33 27.10 -23.37
CA ASP A 312 3.48 28.27 -23.26
C ASP A 312 3.81 29.12 -22.01
N TYR A 313 3.27 30.34 -21.97
CA TYR A 313 3.47 31.29 -20.88
C TYR A 313 3.01 30.74 -19.51
N TYR A 314 1.89 30.03 -19.47
CA TYR A 314 1.33 29.50 -18.23
C TYR A 314 2.14 28.32 -17.68
N ALA A 315 2.63 27.44 -18.55
CA ALA A 315 3.50 26.33 -18.23
C ALA A 315 4.84 26.84 -17.71
N ARG A 316 5.42 27.86 -18.37
CA ARG A 316 6.62 28.55 -17.90
C ARG A 316 6.44 29.08 -16.48
N ALA A 317 5.36 29.82 -16.22
CA ALA A 317 5.08 30.36 -14.89
C ALA A 317 4.93 29.26 -13.82
N ARG A 318 4.25 28.14 -14.13
CA ARG A 318 4.14 26.99 -13.21
C ARG A 318 5.50 26.35 -12.91
N ILE A 319 6.32 26.13 -13.94
CA ILE A 319 7.64 25.51 -13.81
C ILE A 319 8.57 26.40 -12.99
N GLU A 320 8.60 27.70 -13.26
CA GLU A 320 9.39 28.68 -12.49
C GLU A 320 8.95 28.74 -11.03
N ALA A 321 7.65 28.77 -10.77
CA ALA A 321 7.13 28.72 -9.41
C ALA A 321 7.54 27.43 -8.69
N ARG A 322 7.54 26.28 -9.39
CA ARG A 322 7.94 25.00 -8.79
C ARG A 322 9.45 24.93 -8.53
N ILE A 323 10.28 25.44 -9.45
CA ILE A 323 11.73 25.61 -9.25
C ILE A 323 11.99 26.44 -7.99
N ALA A 324 11.33 27.58 -7.84
CA ALA A 324 11.47 28.45 -6.68
C ALA A 324 11.06 27.73 -5.37
N ALA A 325 10.02 26.90 -5.41
CA ALA A 325 9.56 26.13 -4.24
C ALA A 325 10.53 25.01 -3.82
N ILE A 326 11.17 24.32 -4.77
CA ILE A 326 12.06 23.17 -4.48
C ILE A 326 13.49 23.62 -4.13
N THR A 327 13.95 24.75 -4.67
CA THR A 327 15.34 25.23 -4.53
C THR A 327 15.82 25.31 -3.07
N PRO A 328 15.06 25.83 -2.09
CA PRO A 328 15.50 25.86 -0.69
C PRO A 328 15.77 24.46 -0.11
N THR A 329 14.97 23.46 -0.51
CA THR A 329 15.16 22.07 -0.05
C THR A 329 16.47 21.50 -0.57
N VAL A 330 16.79 21.77 -1.85
CA VAL A 330 18.05 21.34 -2.46
C VAL A 330 19.25 21.98 -1.77
N LEU A 331 19.22 23.30 -1.55
CA LEU A 331 20.31 24.02 -0.89
C LEU A 331 20.55 23.51 0.55
N GLU A 332 19.48 23.18 1.27
CA GLU A 332 19.57 22.61 2.61
C GLU A 332 20.22 21.21 2.61
N LEU A 333 19.80 20.33 1.69
CA LEU A 333 20.42 18.99 1.55
C LEU A 333 21.90 19.10 1.20
N GLN A 334 22.26 20.00 0.28
CA GLN A 334 23.65 20.26 -0.09
C GLN A 334 24.48 20.76 1.10
N ARG A 335 23.91 21.63 1.94
CA ARG A 335 24.53 22.11 3.19
C ARG A 335 24.78 20.96 4.17
N GLN A 336 23.85 20.01 4.25
CA GLN A 336 23.98 18.80 5.07
C GLN A 336 24.92 17.74 4.45
N GLY A 337 25.52 18.02 3.29
CA GLY A 337 26.39 17.09 2.57
C GLY A 337 25.63 15.97 1.85
N VAL A 338 24.30 15.98 1.88
CA VAL A 338 23.45 15.03 1.15
C VAL A 338 23.34 15.50 -0.29
N ARG A 339 23.93 14.73 -1.22
CA ARG A 339 23.87 14.98 -2.65
C ARG A 339 23.47 13.70 -3.37
N ASP A 340 22.83 13.84 -4.52
CA ASP A 340 22.45 12.68 -5.32
C ASP A 340 23.69 12.02 -5.95
N GLU A 341 24.03 10.81 -5.52
CA GLU A 341 25.21 10.07 -6.02
C GLU A 341 25.10 9.75 -7.52
N ASP A 342 23.88 9.59 -8.04
CA ASP A 342 23.65 9.29 -9.45
C ASP A 342 24.03 10.47 -10.35
N LEU A 343 23.98 11.70 -9.84
CA LEU A 343 24.33 12.92 -10.58
C LEU A 343 25.84 13.15 -10.73
N ARG A 344 26.69 12.40 -9.99
CA ARG A 344 28.16 12.48 -10.10
C ARG A 344 28.76 11.55 -11.17
N ARG A 345 27.97 10.62 -11.73
CA ARG A 345 28.46 9.62 -12.68
C ARG A 345 28.50 10.09 -14.15
N HIS A 346 28.24 11.37 -14.39
CA HIS A 346 28.29 12.04 -15.69
C HIS A 346 29.03 13.37 -15.52
#